data_AF-A0A645GX31-F1
#
_entry.id   AF-A0A645GX31-F1
#
_cell.length_a   1.000
_cell.length_b   1.000
_cell.length_c   1.000
_cell.angle_alpha   90.00
_cell.angle_beta   90.00
_cell.angle_gamma   90.00
#
_symmetry.space_group_name_H-M   'P 1'
#
loop_
_entity.id
_entity.type
_entity.pdbx_description
1 polymer ?
#
loop_
_entity_poly.entity_id
_entity_poly.type
_entity_poly.pdbx_seq_one_letter_code
_entity_poly.pdbx_strand_id
1 'polypeptide(L)' 'MLKLVLNFYKLGVNALNNGVYLERILDLPLRDKIARSKYIDESKIDTIDEIEEELSKEIQRLIVEGGVVDV' A
#
# COMPACT_ATOMS: atom_id res chain seq x y z
N MET A 1 8.45 3.59 10.44
CA MET A 1 7.06 3.15 10.71
C MET A 1 6.00 4.21 10.40
N LEU A 2 6.03 5.43 10.97
CA LEU A 2 5.05 6.48 10.65
C LEU A 2 4.98 6.80 9.14
N LYS A 3 6.14 6.88 8.49
CA LYS A 3 6.27 7.06 7.03
C LYS A 3 5.42 6.03 6.26
N LEU A 4 5.49 4.76 6.64
CA LEU A 4 4.79 3.65 6.01
C LEU A 4 3.26 3.83 6.07
N VAL A 5 2.73 4.21 7.24
CA VAL A 5 1.30 4.47 7.45
C VAL A 5 0.83 5.67 6.62
N LEU A 6 1.61 6.76 6.63
CA LEU A 6 1.30 7.95 5.82
C LEU A 6 1.38 7.67 4.33
N ASN A 7 2.31 6.82 3.89
CA ASN A 7 2.43 6.48 2.48
C ASN A 7 1.27 5.59 2.03
N PHE A 8 0.84 4.62 2.85
CA PHE A 8 -0.39 3.86 2.61
C PHE A 8 -1.61 4.78 2.44
N TYR A 9 -1.76 5.78 3.30
CA TYR A 9 -2.83 6.77 3.17
C TYR A 9 -2.74 7.54 1.84
N LYS A 10 -1.57 8.08 1.49
CA LYS A 10 -1.39 8.87 0.25
C LYS A 10 -1.67 8.05 -1.00
N LEU A 11 -1.13 6.83 -1.06
CA LEU A 11 -1.31 5.90 -2.18
C LEU A 11 -2.76 5.40 -2.26
N GLY A 12 -3.40 5.11 -1.12
CA GLY A 12 -4.81 4.74 -1.07
C GLY A 12 -5.72 5.84 -1.60
N VAL A 13 -5.52 7.10 -1.18
CA VAL A 13 -6.27 8.25 -1.70
C VAL A 13 -6.02 8.42 -3.20
N ASN A 14 -4.78 8.25 -3.67
CA ASN A 14 -4.47 8.27 -5.10
C ASN A 14 -5.24 7.19 -5.87
N ALA A 15 -5.27 5.95 -5.36
CA ALA A 15 -6.01 4.86 -5.99
C ALA A 15 -7.52 5.12 -6.07
N LEU A 16 -8.11 5.64 -4.99
CA LEU A 16 -9.52 6.06 -4.98
C LEU A 16 -9.81 7.14 -6.04
N ASN A 17 -8.91 8.12 -6.18
CA ASN A 17 -9.04 9.16 -7.20
C ASN A 17 -8.92 8.62 -8.64
N ASN A 18 -8.32 7.44 -8.83
CA ASN A 18 -8.23 6.74 -10.12
C ASN A 18 -9.32 5.67 -10.30
N GLY A 19 -10.39 5.68 -9.49
CA GLY A 19 -11.55 4.81 -9.67
C GLY A 19 -11.41 3.41 -9.05
N VAL A 20 -10.35 3.14 -8.30
CA VAL A 20 -10.21 1.86 -7.58
C VAL A 20 -11.22 1.81 -6.43
N TYR A 21 -11.99 0.73 -6.32
CA TYR A 21 -12.89 0.52 -5.20
C TYR A 21 -12.15 0.38 -3.87
N LEU A 22 -12.68 0.99 -2.81
CA LEU A 22 -12.10 0.94 -1.48
C LEU A 22 -11.88 -0.50 -0.97
N GLU A 23 -12.82 -1.40 -1.23
CA GLU A 23 -12.72 -2.83 -0.86
C GLU A 23 -11.43 -3.47 -1.39
N ARG A 24 -11.08 -3.21 -2.66
CA ARG A 24 -9.85 -3.72 -3.29
C ARG A 24 -8.58 -3.24 -2.61
N ILE A 25 -8.60 -1.99 -2.10
CA ILE A 25 -7.46 -1.43 -1.36
C ILE A 25 -7.38 -2.04 0.05
N LEU A 26 -8.53 -2.27 0.69
CA LEU A 26 -8.60 -2.82 2.05
C LEU A 26 -8.26 -4.32 2.11
N ASP A 27 -8.51 -5.06 1.03
CA ASP A 27 -8.18 -6.49 0.89
C ASP A 27 -6.68 -6.77 0.70
N LEU A 28 -5.86 -5.73 0.49
CA LEU A 28 -4.42 -5.90 0.38
C LEU A 28 -3.82 -6.43 1.69
N PRO A 29 -3.03 -7.52 1.66
CA PRO A 29 -2.38 -8.09 2.85
C PRO A 29 -1.26 -7.17 3.41
N LEU A 30 -1.01 -6.04 2.75
CA LEU A 30 -0.05 -5.01 3.16
C LEU A 30 -0.40 -4.36 4.50
N ARG A 31 -1.68 -4.27 4.86
CA ARG A 31 -2.10 -3.69 6.15
C ARG A 31 -1.56 -4.47 7.34
N ASP A 32 -1.53 -5.80 7.23
CA ASP A 32 -0.98 -6.66 8.26
C ASP A 32 0.55 -6.54 8.35
N LYS A 33 1.23 -6.41 7.21
CA LYS A 33 2.68 -6.13 7.16
C LYS A 33 3.02 -4.80 7.83
N ILE A 34 2.25 -3.73 7.52
CA ILE A 34 2.39 -2.42 8.15
C ILE A 34 2.20 -2.51 9.66
N ALA A 35 1.17 -3.22 10.13
CA ALA A 35 0.89 -3.38 11.55
C ALA A 35 2.00 -4.17 12.29
N ARG A 36 2.57 -5.18 11.63
CA ARG A 36 3.68 -5.98 12.16
C ARG A 36 5.03 -5.28 12.08
N SER A 37 5.14 -4.17 11.34
CA SER A 37 6.40 -3.42 11.24
C SER A 37 6.95 -3.00 12.60
N LYS A 38 6.09 -2.78 13.61
CA LYS A 38 6.49 -2.49 15.00
C LYS A 38 7.35 -3.55 15.68
N TYR A 39 7.40 -4.77 15.14
CA TYR A 39 8.20 -5.87 15.65
C TYR A 39 9.50 -6.08 14.86
N ILE A 40 9.74 -5.26 13.83
CA ILE A 40 10.99 -5.30 13.07
C ILE A 40 12.09 -4.71 13.94
N ASP A 41 13.15 -5.48 14.13
CA ASP A 41 14.36 -5.06 14.83
C ASP A 41 15.03 -3.90 14.08
N GLU A 42 15.60 -2.93 14.80
CA GLU A 42 16.26 -1.77 14.20
C GLU A 42 17.40 -2.15 13.26
N SER A 43 18.06 -3.30 13.49
CA SER A 43 19.09 -3.85 12.59
C SER A 43 18.55 -4.26 11.22
N LYS A 44 17.23 -4.36 11.04
CA LYS A 44 16.54 -4.77 9.81
C LYS A 44 15.66 -3.65 9.26
N ILE A 45 16.01 -2.39 9.51
CA ILE A 45 15.21 -1.24 9.07
C ILE A 45 14.97 -1.22 7.55
N ASP A 46 15.90 -1.76 6.75
CA ASP A 46 15.78 -1.87 5.29
C ASP A 46 14.52 -2.65 4.85
N THR A 47 14.06 -3.60 5.69
CA THR A 47 12.81 -4.34 5.42
C THR A 47 11.57 -3.44 5.44
N ILE A 48 11.63 -2.28 6.10
CA ILE A 48 10.54 -1.28 6.06
C ILE A 48 10.48 -0.62 4.68
N ASP A 49 11.64 -0.35 4.07
CA ASP A 49 11.70 0.22 2.73
C ASP A 49 11.23 -0.78 1.67
N GLU A 50 11.54 -2.07 1.84
CA GLU A 50 10.99 -3.15 1.00
C GLU A 50 9.46 -3.21 1.05
N ILE A 51 8.86 -3.08 2.25
CA ILE A 51 7.40 -3.03 2.41
C ILE A 51 6.82 -1.77 1.73
N GLU A 52 7.54 -0.66 1.76
CA GLU A 52 7.14 0.60 1.10
C GLU A 52 7.14 0.48 -0.44
N GLU A 53 8.15 -0.19 -1.00
CA GLU A 53 8.21 -0.51 -2.43
C GLU A 53 7.10 -1.47 -2.85
N GLU A 54 6.88 -2.53 -2.06
CA GLU A 54 5.80 -3.49 -2.32
C GLU A 54 4.44 -2.80 -2.31
N LEU A 55 4.20 -1.94 -1.31
CA LEU A 55 2.98 -1.13 -1.21
C LEU A 55 2.77 -0.28 -2.47
N SER A 56 3.82 0.39 -2.94
CA SER A 56 3.75 1.23 -4.13
C SER A 56 3.40 0.41 -5.38
N LYS A 57 3.99 -0.77 -5.52
CA LYS A 57 3.74 -1.69 -6.64
C LYS A 57 2.32 -2.25 -6.64
N GLU A 58 1.81 -2.71 -5.50
CA GLU A 58 0.46 -3.27 -5.39
C GLU A 58 -0.62 -2.22 -5.66
N ILE A 59 -0.45 -1.00 -5.14
CA ILE A 59 -1.40 0.09 -5.41
C ILE A 59 -1.37 0.49 -6.88
N GLN A 60 -0.19 0.61 -7.49
CA GLN A 60 -0.05 0.85 -8.93
C GLN A 60 -0.76 -0.25 -9.74
N ARG A 61 -0.60 -1.52 -9.35
CA ARG A 61 -1.29 -2.64 -9.98
C ARG A 61 -2.80 -2.48 -9.91
N LEU A 62 -3.35 -2.14 -8.73
CA LEU A 62 -4.78 -1.90 -8.57
C LEU A 62 -5.29 -0.74 -9.43
N ILE A 63 -4.51 0.34 -9.58
CA ILE A 63 -4.86 1.47 -10.45
C ILE A 63 -4.93 1.01 -11.91
N VAL A 64 -3.94 0.24 -12.37
CA VAL A 64 -3.91 -0.29 -13.74
C VAL A 64 -5.05 -1.28 -13.99
N GLU A 65 -5.35 -2.16 -13.03
CA GLU A 65 -6.46 -3.12 -13.14
C GLU A 65 -7.84 -2.45 -13.04
N GLY A 66 -7.98 -1.46 -12.16
CA GLY A 66 -9.24 -0.76 -11.87
C GLY A 66 -9.59 0.31 -12.90
N GLY A 67 -8.60 0.92 -13.56
CA GLY A 67 -8.81 1.96 -14.58
C GLY A 67 -9.36 1.45 -15.92
N VAL A 68 -9.53 0.14 -16.09
CA VAL A 68 -10.06 -0.48 -17.33
C VAL A 68 -11.59 -0.63 -17.28
N VAL A 69 -12.24 -0.36 -16.15
CA VAL A 69 -13.68 -0.68 -15.96
C VAL A 69 -14.62 0.44 -16.45
N ASP A 70 -14.12 1.62 -16.83
CA ASP A 70 -14.94 2.71 -17.39
C ASP A 70 -14.76 2.88 -18.92
N VAL A 71 -15.14 1.85 -19.70
CA VAL A 71 -15.41 1.98 -21.15
C VAL A 71 -16.74 1.31 -21.51
#